data_AF-A0A433D8Z0-F1
#
_entry.id   AF-A0A433D8Z0-F1
#
_cell.length_a   1.000
_cell.length_b   1.000
_cell.length_c   1.000
_cell.angle_alpha   90.00
_cell.angle_beta   90.00
_cell.angle_gamma   90.00
#
_symmetry.space_group_name_H-M   'P 1'
#
loop_
_entity.id
_entity.type
_entity.pdbx_description
1 polymer ?
#
loop_
_entity_poly.entity_id
_entity_poly.type
_entity_poly.pdbx_seq_one_letter_code
_entity_poly.pdbx_strand_id
1 'polypeptide(L)'
;MHPFIPYVPKTAEGVTETDWQLALSTWNSSLSNLLRATDESFLKQITTDTSLHHFFETFLRYHASGTADVATGSTAEIQLVKSVLVTFLRLSELSSTDAPITSPPNLINLATVYGKSNVQTTRTVFGNLNVRLPQLVAQFVPLVPATLDCLHRIQQLYVKDSTIKSANGATPDTKAHDVVQNIDILLGVAFTLDSLFAVSFPIAHIFYDHTDFLPTIIDLYDTTLPGIYDVLGAEKGGGSLTHRSKIGGVKVALVSMMNHLLDARGGALGRERGFTRNRRRAVQRYDDVVVRSVQLRGGESLRHGAAGDGSGGRV
;
A
#
# COMPACT_ATOMS: atom_id res chain seq x y z
N MET A 1 -1.42 35.28 -1.68
CA MET A 1 -0.89 33.91 -1.80
C MET A 1 -1.77 33.19 -2.81
N HIS A 2 -1.21 32.61 -3.87
CA HIS A 2 -2.03 31.92 -4.87
C HIS A 2 -2.47 30.56 -4.33
N PRO A 3 -3.74 30.16 -4.52
CA PRO A 3 -4.23 28.87 -4.04
C PRO A 3 -3.50 27.72 -4.75
N PHE A 4 -3.17 26.67 -4.00
CA PHE A 4 -2.69 25.41 -4.56
C PHE A 4 -3.79 24.76 -5.37
N ILE A 5 -3.47 24.39 -6.61
CA ILE A 5 -4.34 23.59 -7.46
C ILE A 5 -4.42 22.18 -6.84
N PRO A 6 -5.61 21.59 -6.64
CA PRO A 6 -5.74 20.21 -6.16
C PRO A 6 -5.04 19.23 -7.11
N TYR A 7 -4.54 18.10 -6.62
CA TYR A 7 -3.94 17.12 -7.51
C TYR A 7 -5.02 16.43 -8.33
N VAL A 8 -4.85 16.42 -9.65
CA VAL A 8 -5.73 15.70 -10.58
C VAL A 8 -4.87 14.75 -11.42
N PRO A 9 -5.21 13.45 -11.48
CA PRO A 9 -4.39 12.49 -12.19
C PRO A 9 -4.53 12.66 -13.70
N LYS A 10 -3.49 12.27 -14.43
CA LYS A 10 -3.46 12.28 -15.90
C LYS A 10 -4.56 11.42 -16.52
N THR A 11 -5.00 10.39 -15.79
CA THR A 11 -6.06 9.47 -16.20
C THR A 11 -7.47 9.95 -15.88
N ALA A 12 -7.63 11.12 -15.24
CA ALA A 12 -8.97 11.64 -14.95
C ALA A 12 -9.70 12.05 -16.23
N GLU A 13 -11.00 11.79 -16.24
CA GLU A 13 -11.87 12.18 -17.34
C GLU A 13 -11.82 13.71 -17.56
N GLY A 14 -11.69 14.13 -18.81
CA GLY A 14 -11.65 15.54 -19.20
C GLY A 14 -10.31 16.24 -19.00
N VAL A 15 -9.27 15.57 -18.48
CA VAL A 15 -7.93 16.16 -18.34
C VAL A 15 -7.14 15.99 -19.64
N THR A 16 -6.76 17.10 -20.26
CA THR A 16 -5.86 17.08 -21.43
C THR A 16 -4.39 17.01 -20.99
N GLU A 17 -3.51 16.51 -21.88
CA GLU A 17 -2.06 16.50 -21.63
C GLU A 17 -1.53 17.90 -21.31
N THR A 18 -1.97 18.91 -22.06
CA THR A 18 -1.53 20.30 -21.90
C THR A 18 -1.92 20.86 -20.53
N ASP A 19 -3.16 20.64 -20.11
CA ASP A 19 -3.65 21.10 -18.80
C ASP A 19 -2.89 20.40 -17.67
N TRP A 20 -2.65 19.10 -17.83
CA TRP A 20 -1.91 18.31 -16.86
C TRP A 20 -0.46 18.78 -16.73
N GLN A 21 0.23 19.06 -17.85
CA GLN A 21 1.62 19.56 -17.83
C GLN A 21 1.71 20.95 -17.19
N LEU A 22 0.73 21.82 -17.46
CA LEU A 22 0.63 23.13 -16.82
C LEU A 22 0.43 22.97 -15.29
N ALA A 23 -0.47 22.09 -14.87
CA ALA A 23 -0.70 21.79 -13.46
C ALA A 23 0.56 21.22 -12.80
N LEU A 24 1.25 20.27 -13.45
CA LEU A 24 2.52 19.71 -12.95
C LEU A 24 3.58 20.78 -12.72
N SER A 25 3.78 21.67 -13.69
CA SER A 25 4.74 22.77 -13.55
C SER A 25 4.37 23.71 -12.39
N THR A 26 3.07 23.93 -12.18
CA THR A 26 2.54 24.76 -11.11
C THR A 26 2.73 24.10 -9.74
N TRP A 27 2.42 22.81 -9.59
CA TRP A 27 2.65 22.06 -8.35
C TRP A 27 4.14 22.04 -7.99
N ASN A 28 5.01 21.74 -8.95
CA ASN A 28 6.46 21.72 -8.72
C ASN A 28 7.00 23.09 -8.30
N SER A 29 6.55 24.17 -8.95
CA SER A 29 6.95 25.53 -8.61
C SER A 29 6.43 25.93 -7.21
N SER A 30 5.18 25.59 -6.90
CA SER A 30 4.54 25.93 -5.63
C SER A 30 5.18 25.19 -4.46
N LEU A 31 5.43 23.88 -4.59
CA LEU A 31 6.15 23.11 -3.58
C LEU A 31 7.61 23.54 -3.46
N SER A 32 8.28 23.90 -4.56
CA SER A 32 9.65 24.42 -4.50
C SER A 32 9.71 25.74 -3.72
N ASN A 33 8.73 26.63 -3.92
CA ASN A 33 8.64 27.89 -3.17
C ASN A 33 8.33 27.64 -1.69
N LEU A 34 7.39 26.72 -1.39
CA LEU A 34 7.08 26.31 -0.02
C LEU A 34 8.34 25.76 0.67
N LEU A 35 9.08 24.85 0.03
CA LEU A 35 10.29 24.25 0.57
C LEU A 35 11.47 25.23 0.73
N ARG A 36 11.46 26.37 0.02
CA ARG A 36 12.45 27.45 0.18
C ARG A 36 12.03 28.54 1.17
N ALA A 37 10.77 28.55 1.60
CA ALA A 37 10.27 29.52 2.56
C ALA A 37 11.03 29.41 3.89
N THR A 38 11.06 30.47 4.69
CA THR A 38 11.54 30.42 6.09
C THR A 38 10.67 29.47 6.91
N ASP A 39 11.18 28.95 8.02
CA ASP A 39 10.42 27.99 8.85
C ASP A 39 9.09 28.55 9.35
N GLU A 40 9.07 29.82 9.77
CA GLU A 40 7.84 30.50 10.19
C GLU A 40 6.81 30.57 9.04
N SER A 41 7.26 30.97 7.84
CA SER A 41 6.39 31.07 6.67
C SER A 41 5.92 29.68 6.22
N PHE A 42 6.80 28.68 6.22
CA PHE A 42 6.47 27.30 5.90
C PHE A 42 5.39 26.76 6.85
N LEU A 43 5.58 26.90 8.17
CA LEU A 43 4.63 26.45 9.18
C LEU A 43 3.27 27.14 9.05
N LYS A 44 3.27 28.47 8.84
CA LYS A 44 2.05 29.22 8.63
C LYS A 44 1.27 28.68 7.43
N GLN A 45 1.94 28.46 6.30
CA GLN A 45 1.32 27.93 5.08
C GLN A 45 0.79 26.52 5.30
N ILE A 46 1.61 25.61 5.85
CA ILE A 46 1.24 24.22 6.13
C ILE A 46 0.12 24.09 7.16
N THR A 47 -0.08 25.07 8.03
CA THR A 47 -1.14 25.04 9.04
C THR A 47 -2.44 25.67 8.54
N THR A 48 -2.36 26.74 7.74
CA THR A 48 -3.52 27.59 7.42
C THR A 48 -4.02 27.49 5.97
N ASP A 49 -3.19 27.02 5.04
CA ASP A 49 -3.57 26.97 3.62
C ASP A 49 -4.40 25.71 3.32
N THR A 50 -5.71 25.87 3.27
CA THR A 50 -6.65 24.76 2.99
C THR A 50 -6.50 24.19 1.59
N SER A 51 -6.07 25.01 0.62
CA SER A 51 -5.85 24.54 -0.76
C SER A 51 -4.62 23.63 -0.83
N LEU A 52 -3.58 23.96 -0.06
CA LEU A 52 -2.41 23.11 0.11
C LEU A 52 -2.76 21.78 0.79
N HIS A 53 -3.60 21.81 1.83
CA HIS A 53 -4.07 20.59 2.49
C HIS A 53 -4.82 19.68 1.52
N HIS A 54 -5.72 20.26 0.73
CA HIS A 54 -6.50 19.50 -0.25
C HIS A 54 -5.61 18.93 -1.37
N PHE A 55 -4.57 19.65 -1.79
CA PHE A 55 -3.56 19.11 -2.70
C PHE A 55 -2.87 17.87 -2.11
N PHE A 56 -2.39 17.91 -0.86
CA PHE A 56 -1.74 16.75 -0.24
C PHE A 56 -2.70 15.57 -0.07
N GLU A 57 -3.94 15.83 0.36
CA GLU A 57 -4.96 14.79 0.51
C GLU A 57 -5.24 14.08 -0.83
N THR A 58 -5.52 14.85 -1.89
CA THR A 58 -5.82 14.31 -3.22
C THR A 58 -4.62 13.60 -3.85
N PHE A 59 -3.42 14.17 -3.71
CA PHE A 59 -2.17 13.59 -4.19
C PHE A 59 -1.91 12.23 -3.52
N LEU A 60 -1.89 12.20 -2.18
CA LEU A 60 -1.56 11.02 -1.42
C LEU A 60 -2.60 9.92 -1.63
N ARG A 61 -3.90 10.27 -1.65
CA ARG A 61 -4.97 9.31 -1.89
C ARG A 61 -4.85 8.64 -3.26
N TYR A 62 -4.61 9.41 -4.32
CA TYR A 62 -4.47 8.85 -5.67
C TYR A 62 -3.21 7.98 -5.83
N HIS A 63 -2.09 8.39 -5.25
CA HIS A 63 -0.87 7.58 -5.31
C HIS A 63 -0.96 6.32 -4.45
N ALA A 64 -1.68 6.38 -3.32
CA ALA A 64 -1.89 5.22 -2.45
C ALA A 64 -2.83 4.17 -3.06
N SER A 65 -3.76 4.54 -3.95
CA SER A 65 -4.64 3.57 -4.64
C SER A 65 -3.94 2.70 -5.67
N GLY A 66 -2.64 2.90 -5.93
CA GLY A 66 -1.88 2.12 -6.91
C GLY A 66 -2.27 2.39 -8.37
N THR A 67 -3.09 3.41 -8.60
CA THR A 67 -3.49 3.90 -9.93
C THR A 67 -2.42 4.80 -10.55
N ALA A 68 -1.44 5.23 -9.76
CA ALA A 68 -0.32 6.05 -10.22
C ALA A 68 0.79 5.16 -10.83
N ASP A 69 1.07 5.34 -12.12
CA ASP A 69 2.17 4.67 -12.79
C ASP A 69 3.49 5.41 -12.53
N VAL A 70 4.07 5.22 -11.35
CA VAL A 70 5.32 5.91 -10.94
C VAL A 70 6.55 5.36 -11.69
N ALA A 71 6.45 4.16 -12.29
CA ALA A 71 7.59 3.48 -12.93
C ALA A 71 7.96 4.05 -14.31
N THR A 72 7.07 4.82 -14.94
CA THR A 72 7.24 5.37 -16.29
C THR A 72 7.14 6.90 -16.34
N GLY A 73 6.99 7.55 -15.17
CA GLY A 73 6.76 8.98 -15.06
C GLY A 73 7.92 9.84 -15.57
N SER A 74 7.59 11.03 -16.07
CA SER A 74 8.59 12.02 -16.48
C SER A 74 9.46 12.49 -15.30
N THR A 75 10.64 13.07 -15.57
CA THR A 75 11.52 13.65 -14.53
C THR A 75 10.77 14.64 -13.62
N ALA A 76 9.85 15.42 -14.19
CA ALA A 76 9.06 16.40 -13.45
C ALA A 76 8.01 15.75 -12.53
N GLU A 77 7.46 14.58 -12.88
CA GLU A 77 6.58 13.80 -12.00
C GLU A 77 7.35 13.22 -10.82
N ILE A 78 8.51 12.65 -11.11
CA ILE A 78 9.38 12.11 -10.07
C ILE A 78 9.79 13.22 -9.10
N GLN A 79 10.05 14.43 -9.61
CA GLN A 79 10.31 15.60 -8.77
C GLN A 79 9.13 15.94 -7.87
N LEU A 80 7.90 15.96 -8.40
CA LEU A 80 6.69 16.23 -7.62
C LEU A 80 6.54 15.21 -6.48
N VAL A 81 6.66 13.92 -6.80
CA VAL A 81 6.59 12.82 -5.84
C VAL A 81 7.64 12.97 -4.75
N LYS A 82 8.87 13.38 -5.09
CA LYS A 82 9.92 13.65 -4.10
C LYS A 82 9.62 14.88 -3.25
N SER A 83 9.15 15.97 -3.84
CA SER A 83 8.84 17.22 -3.14
C SER A 83 7.73 17.04 -2.09
N VAL A 84 6.76 16.17 -2.35
CA VAL A 84 5.75 15.80 -1.35
C VAL A 84 6.40 15.16 -0.13
N LEU A 85 7.21 14.11 -0.30
CA LEU A 85 7.90 13.46 0.82
C LEU A 85 8.84 14.41 1.58
N VAL A 86 9.59 15.25 0.86
CA VAL A 86 10.48 16.25 1.48
C VAL A 86 9.70 17.29 2.28
N THR A 87 8.47 17.62 1.89
CA THR A 87 7.61 18.52 2.68
C THR A 87 7.24 17.90 4.02
N PHE A 88 6.89 16.61 4.05
CA PHE A 88 6.64 15.88 5.29
C PHE A 88 7.90 15.74 6.16
N LEU A 89 9.06 15.48 5.54
CA LEU A 89 10.35 15.43 6.23
C LEU A 89 10.66 16.75 6.91
N ARG A 90 10.60 17.86 6.15
CA ARG A 90 10.83 19.20 6.67
C ARG A 90 9.88 19.51 7.82
N LEU A 91 8.57 19.28 7.64
CA LEU A 91 7.60 19.50 8.71
C LEU A 91 7.97 18.71 9.98
N SER A 92 8.33 17.44 9.84
CA SER A 92 8.67 16.58 10.98
C SER A 92 9.89 17.08 11.77
N GLU A 93 10.79 17.83 11.13
CA GLU A 93 12.01 18.36 11.74
C GLU A 93 11.79 19.69 12.48
N LEU A 94 10.66 20.38 12.27
CA LEU A 94 10.32 21.67 12.88
C LEU A 94 9.61 21.56 14.24
N SER A 95 9.85 22.53 15.13
CA SER A 95 9.38 22.51 16.52
C SER A 95 7.87 22.34 16.67
N SER A 96 7.07 22.90 15.75
CA SER A 96 5.65 22.62 15.60
C SER A 96 5.43 21.63 14.45
N THR A 97 4.76 20.52 14.75
CA THR A 97 4.43 19.47 13.77
C THR A 97 2.93 19.21 13.65
N ASP A 98 2.13 19.94 14.43
CA ASP A 98 0.68 19.85 14.38
C ASP A 98 0.17 20.63 13.17
N ALA A 99 -0.26 19.89 12.15
CA ALA A 99 -0.77 20.43 10.91
C ALA A 99 -1.85 19.48 10.35
N PRO A 100 -2.86 19.99 9.63
CA PRO A 100 -3.90 19.13 9.04
C PRO A 100 -3.37 18.00 8.13
N ILE A 101 -2.20 18.22 7.53
CA ILE A 101 -1.55 17.23 6.67
C ILE A 101 -0.97 16.03 7.45
N THR A 102 -0.77 16.11 8.77
CA THR A 102 -0.29 15.01 9.61
C THR A 102 -1.42 14.17 10.22
N SER A 103 -2.65 14.32 9.70
CA SER A 103 -3.80 13.49 10.09
C SER A 103 -3.59 12.01 9.75
N PRO A 104 -4.23 11.06 10.49
CA PRO A 104 -4.06 9.64 10.25
C PRO A 104 -4.32 9.19 8.81
N PRO A 105 -5.36 9.64 8.09
CA PRO A 105 -5.57 9.26 6.69
C PRO A 105 -4.40 9.64 5.78
N ASN A 106 -3.85 10.84 5.95
CA ASN A 106 -2.71 11.30 5.17
C ASN A 106 -1.44 10.54 5.51
N LEU A 107 -1.21 10.22 6.79
CA LEU A 107 -0.05 9.42 7.20
C LEU A 107 -0.15 7.97 6.71
N ILE A 108 -1.34 7.37 6.73
CA ILE A 108 -1.57 6.04 6.14
C ILE A 108 -1.21 6.08 4.65
N ASN A 109 -1.74 7.05 3.91
CA ASN A 109 -1.43 7.19 2.49
C ASN A 109 0.05 7.51 2.23
N LEU A 110 0.69 8.32 3.07
CA LEU A 110 2.13 8.60 3.00
C LEU A 110 2.94 7.31 3.18
N ALA A 111 2.57 6.48 4.14
CA ALA A 111 3.21 5.19 4.33
C ALA A 111 2.97 4.26 3.13
N THR A 112 1.76 4.22 2.58
CA THR A 112 1.46 3.42 1.39
C THR A 112 2.28 3.85 0.16
N VAL A 113 2.44 5.15 -0.07
CA VAL A 113 3.18 5.68 -1.23
C VAL A 113 4.69 5.48 -1.08
N TYR A 114 5.24 5.76 0.11
CA TYR A 114 6.70 5.87 0.30
C TYR A 114 7.32 4.76 1.16
N GLY A 115 6.52 4.00 1.89
CA GLY A 115 6.98 3.04 2.91
C GLY A 115 7.71 1.82 2.37
N LYS A 116 7.73 1.60 1.05
CA LYS A 116 8.55 0.58 0.37
C LYS A 116 9.71 1.18 -0.43
N SER A 117 9.50 2.32 -1.09
CA SER A 117 10.48 2.95 -1.98
C SER A 117 11.48 3.84 -1.24
N ASN A 118 11.05 4.46 -0.13
CA ASN A 118 11.81 5.46 0.63
C ASN A 118 11.70 5.19 2.15
N VAL A 119 11.77 3.91 2.52
CA VAL A 119 11.48 3.41 3.88
C VAL A 119 12.19 4.21 4.98
N GLN A 120 13.49 4.50 4.80
CA GLN A 120 14.28 5.17 5.82
C GLN A 120 13.83 6.62 6.05
N THR A 121 13.58 7.37 4.97
CA THR A 121 13.09 8.76 5.07
C THR A 121 11.70 8.79 5.68
N THR A 122 10.81 7.89 5.26
CA THR A 122 9.45 7.79 5.83
C THR A 122 9.50 7.39 7.31
N ARG A 123 10.40 6.48 7.71
CA ARG A 123 10.65 6.17 9.13
C ARG A 123 11.09 7.39 9.92
N THR A 124 11.98 8.22 9.37
CA THR A 124 12.40 9.46 10.03
C THR A 124 11.21 10.40 10.25
N VAL A 125 10.34 10.57 9.25
CA VAL A 125 9.10 11.37 9.37
C VAL A 125 8.25 10.84 10.53
N PHE A 126 7.87 9.56 10.49
CA PHE A 126 7.02 8.95 11.51
C PHE A 126 7.68 8.97 12.90
N GLY A 127 8.98 8.72 12.99
CA GLY A 127 9.74 8.77 14.24
C GLY A 127 9.70 10.16 14.87
N ASN A 128 9.97 11.20 14.09
CA ASN A 128 9.91 12.58 14.54
C ASN A 128 8.50 12.99 14.97
N LEU A 129 7.48 12.64 14.17
CA LEU A 129 6.09 12.94 14.47
C LEU A 129 5.63 12.22 15.75
N ASN A 130 5.99 10.94 15.95
CA ASN A 130 5.63 10.20 17.16
C ASN A 130 6.24 10.82 18.43
N VAL A 131 7.44 11.39 18.35
CA VAL A 131 8.09 12.07 19.48
C VAL A 131 7.41 13.40 19.79
N ARG A 132 6.99 14.13 18.75
CA ARG A 132 6.48 15.51 18.87
C ARG A 132 4.97 15.62 19.01
N LEU A 133 4.24 14.59 18.58
CA LEU A 133 2.79 14.46 18.70
C LEU A 133 2.47 13.20 19.52
N PRO A 134 2.53 13.26 20.87
CA PRO A 134 2.35 12.09 21.72
C PRO A 134 1.00 11.39 21.54
N GLN A 135 -0.03 12.12 21.10
CA GLN A 135 -1.36 11.57 20.84
C GLN A 135 -1.49 10.91 19.45
N LEU A 136 -0.49 11.04 18.58
CA LEU A 136 -0.59 10.56 17.20
C LEU A 136 -0.90 9.07 17.14
N VAL A 137 -0.14 8.24 17.87
CA VAL A 137 -0.32 6.79 17.89
C VAL A 137 -1.72 6.41 18.40
N ALA A 138 -2.25 7.14 19.38
CA ALA A 138 -3.58 6.89 19.93
C ALA A 138 -4.69 7.08 18.87
N GLN A 139 -4.48 7.97 17.89
CA GLN A 139 -5.44 8.19 16.80
C GLN A 139 -5.54 6.99 15.84
N PHE A 140 -4.59 6.06 15.87
CA PHE A 140 -4.62 4.83 15.08
C PHE A 140 -5.29 3.66 15.80
N VAL A 141 -5.55 3.75 17.11
CA VAL A 141 -6.20 2.67 17.88
C VAL A 141 -7.57 2.27 17.29
N PRO A 142 -8.45 3.19 16.88
CA PRO A 142 -9.73 2.83 16.25
C PRO A 142 -9.58 2.10 14.90
N LEU A 143 -8.41 2.16 14.26
CA LEU A 143 -8.17 1.48 12.99
C LEU A 143 -8.11 -0.05 13.16
N VAL A 144 -7.72 -0.54 14.34
CA VAL A 144 -7.60 -1.98 14.61
C VAL A 144 -8.96 -2.69 14.50
N PRO A 145 -10.01 -2.31 15.28
CA PRO A 145 -11.32 -2.94 15.16
C PRO A 145 -11.94 -2.72 13.77
N ALA A 146 -11.81 -1.53 13.17
CA ALA A 146 -12.33 -1.26 11.83
C ALA A 146 -11.70 -2.17 10.76
N THR A 147 -10.39 -2.45 10.89
CA THR A 147 -9.69 -3.39 10.01
C THR A 147 -10.18 -4.81 10.25
N LEU A 148 -10.30 -5.23 11.51
CA LEU A 148 -10.81 -6.57 11.86
C LEU A 148 -12.21 -6.81 11.32
N ASP A 149 -13.13 -5.85 11.50
CA ASP A 149 -14.50 -5.94 10.98
C ASP A 149 -14.50 -6.15 9.47
N CYS A 150 -13.67 -5.41 8.74
CA CYS A 150 -13.51 -5.57 7.28
C CYS A 150 -13.01 -6.98 6.91
N LEU A 151 -11.96 -7.45 7.59
CA LEU A 151 -11.36 -8.75 7.34
C LEU A 151 -12.30 -9.90 7.68
N HIS A 152 -12.94 -9.89 8.85
CA HIS A 152 -13.91 -10.91 9.28
C HIS A 152 -15.09 -11.00 8.32
N ARG A 153 -15.57 -9.87 7.81
CA ARG A 153 -16.67 -9.83 6.84
C ARG A 153 -16.32 -10.54 5.53
N ILE A 154 -15.07 -10.42 5.07
CA ILE A 154 -14.57 -11.17 3.91
C ILE A 154 -14.40 -12.64 4.26
N GLN A 155 -13.80 -12.97 5.41
CA GLN A 155 -13.59 -14.37 5.82
C GLN A 155 -14.90 -15.15 5.87
N GLN A 156 -15.96 -14.57 6.45
CA GLN A 156 -17.29 -15.19 6.55
C GLN A 156 -17.87 -15.62 5.19
N LEU A 157 -17.48 -14.99 4.09
CA LEU A 157 -17.92 -15.37 2.74
C LEU A 157 -17.25 -16.66 2.24
N TYR A 158 -16.12 -17.05 2.82
CA TYR A 158 -15.27 -18.15 2.37
C TYR A 158 -14.99 -19.21 3.44
N VAL A 159 -15.54 -19.07 4.64
CA VAL A 159 -15.58 -20.15 5.63
C VAL A 159 -16.38 -21.31 5.02
N LYS A 160 -15.76 -22.49 4.94
CA LYS A 160 -16.36 -23.74 4.47
C LYS A 160 -17.37 -24.28 5.49
N ASP A 161 -18.40 -23.51 5.82
CA ASP A 161 -19.60 -24.07 6.42
C ASP A 161 -20.47 -24.66 5.31
N SER A 162 -20.66 -25.96 5.40
CA SER A 162 -21.42 -26.84 4.53
C SER A 162 -22.94 -26.55 4.52
N THR A 163 -23.32 -25.30 4.83
CA THR A 163 -24.69 -24.81 4.94
C THR A 163 -24.94 -23.48 4.23
N ILE A 164 -24.03 -22.99 3.38
CA ILE A 164 -24.42 -22.02 2.35
C ILE A 164 -25.21 -22.79 1.27
N LYS A 165 -26.43 -23.18 1.64
CA LYS A 165 -27.50 -23.47 0.70
C LYS A 165 -27.59 -22.26 -0.20
N SER A 166 -27.47 -22.53 -1.50
CA SER A 166 -27.91 -21.71 -2.62
C SER A 166 -29.11 -20.82 -2.25
N ALA A 167 -28.83 -19.65 -1.70
CA ALA A 167 -29.76 -18.57 -1.51
C ALA A 167 -29.08 -17.38 -2.14
N ASN A 168 -29.30 -17.24 -3.43
CA ASN A 168 -29.53 -15.99 -4.16
C ASN A 168 -29.29 -16.28 -5.64
N GLY A 169 -30.27 -15.92 -6.47
CA GLY A 169 -30.23 -16.00 -7.93
C GLY A 169 -29.20 -15.05 -8.57
N ALA A 170 -28.04 -14.88 -7.95
CA ALA A 170 -26.88 -14.22 -8.52
C ALA A 170 -26.34 -15.08 -9.65
N THR A 171 -26.19 -14.47 -10.83
CA THR A 171 -25.57 -15.12 -11.98
C THR A 171 -24.11 -15.44 -11.64
N PRO A 172 -23.49 -16.42 -12.32
CA PRO A 172 -22.07 -16.73 -12.16
C PRO A 172 -21.17 -15.48 -12.27
N ASP A 173 -21.49 -14.55 -13.18
CA ASP A 173 -20.73 -13.32 -13.39
C ASP A 173 -20.75 -12.37 -12.19
N THR A 174 -21.86 -12.28 -11.45
CA THR A 174 -21.95 -11.47 -10.22
C THR A 174 -21.06 -12.05 -9.13
N LYS A 175 -21.01 -13.38 -8.99
CA LYS A 175 -20.16 -14.05 -8.01
C LYS A 175 -18.67 -13.88 -8.31
N ALA A 176 -18.29 -13.96 -9.60
CA ALA A 176 -16.93 -13.71 -10.05
C ALA A 176 -16.48 -12.27 -9.74
N HIS A 177 -17.35 -11.28 -10.01
CA HIS A 177 -17.10 -9.87 -9.72
C HIS A 177 -16.88 -9.62 -8.22
N ASP A 178 -17.76 -10.15 -7.38
CA ASP A 178 -17.68 -10.01 -5.92
C ASP A 178 -16.38 -10.62 -5.37
N VAL A 179 -15.94 -11.76 -5.92
CA VAL A 179 -14.67 -12.40 -5.52
C VAL A 179 -13.47 -11.56 -5.89
N VAL A 180 -13.44 -10.98 -7.10
CA VAL A 180 -12.34 -10.10 -7.53
C VAL A 180 -12.27 -8.85 -6.66
N GLN A 181 -13.43 -8.25 -6.35
CA GLN A 181 -13.51 -7.09 -5.47
C GLN A 181 -12.98 -7.42 -4.06
N ASN A 182 -13.33 -8.58 -3.50
CA ASN A 182 -12.81 -9.03 -2.20
C ASN A 182 -11.29 -9.19 -2.21
N ILE A 183 -10.71 -9.72 -3.29
CA ILE A 183 -9.25 -9.82 -3.43
C ILE A 183 -8.61 -8.43 -3.49
N ASP A 184 -9.22 -7.49 -4.20
CA ASP A 184 -8.70 -6.11 -4.31
C ASP A 184 -8.75 -5.38 -2.96
N ILE A 185 -9.80 -5.59 -2.18
CA ILE A 185 -9.90 -5.08 -0.80
C ILE A 185 -8.81 -5.70 0.08
N LEU A 186 -8.66 -7.03 0.06
CA LEU A 186 -7.62 -7.71 0.85
C LEU A 186 -6.21 -7.25 0.48
N LEU A 187 -5.94 -7.06 -0.83
CA LEU A 187 -4.66 -6.56 -1.31
C LEU A 187 -4.42 -5.13 -0.84
N GLY A 188 -5.42 -4.26 -0.95
CA GLY A 188 -5.36 -2.87 -0.50
C GLY A 188 -5.08 -2.76 1.00
N VAL A 189 -5.81 -3.52 1.83
CA VAL A 189 -5.61 -3.56 3.29
C VAL A 189 -4.22 -4.10 3.63
N ALA A 190 -3.85 -5.27 3.08
CA ALA A 190 -2.57 -5.90 3.38
C ALA A 190 -1.38 -5.02 2.97
N PHE A 191 -1.41 -4.42 1.79
CA PHE A 191 -0.31 -3.56 1.31
C PHE A 191 -0.19 -2.26 2.11
N THR A 192 -1.33 -1.65 2.46
CA THR A 192 -1.38 -0.43 3.27
C THR A 192 -0.79 -0.67 4.66
N LEU A 193 -1.25 -1.73 5.35
CA LEU A 193 -0.77 -2.05 6.70
C LEU A 193 0.68 -2.53 6.70
N ASP A 194 1.08 -3.35 5.72
CA ASP A 194 2.49 -3.73 5.53
C ASP A 194 3.39 -2.50 5.42
N SER A 195 3.02 -1.53 4.57
CA SER A 195 3.79 -0.30 4.38
C SER A 195 3.80 0.60 5.61
N LEU A 196 2.68 0.68 6.34
CA LEU A 196 2.57 1.43 7.59
C LEU A 196 3.43 0.82 8.70
N PHE A 197 3.38 -0.51 8.87
CA PHE A 197 4.17 -1.21 9.89
C PHE A 197 5.66 -1.22 9.56
N ALA A 198 6.01 -1.19 8.27
CA ALA A 198 7.40 -1.03 7.84
C ALA A 198 8.00 0.29 8.32
N VAL A 199 7.20 1.37 8.46
CA VAL A 199 7.70 2.72 8.78
C VAL A 199 7.43 3.19 10.20
N SER A 200 6.51 2.56 10.93
CA SER A 200 6.15 2.96 12.30
C SER A 200 5.94 1.75 13.23
N PHE A 201 6.97 1.42 14.01
CA PHE A 201 6.87 0.37 15.03
C PHE A 201 5.83 0.66 16.13
N PRO A 202 5.67 1.89 16.64
CA PRO A 202 4.62 2.17 17.63
C PRO A 202 3.22 1.87 17.11
N ILE A 203 2.96 2.14 15.83
CA ILE A 203 1.68 1.80 15.20
C ILE A 203 1.58 0.30 14.94
N ALA A 204 2.64 -0.38 14.50
CA ALA A 204 2.61 -1.84 14.38
C ALA A 204 2.30 -2.52 15.73
N HIS A 205 2.78 -1.95 16.84
CA HIS A 205 2.57 -2.49 18.18
C HIS A 205 1.10 -2.48 18.61
N ILE A 206 0.34 -1.42 18.31
CA ILE A 206 -1.09 -1.36 18.66
C ILE A 206 -1.91 -2.48 17.98
N PHE A 207 -1.52 -2.87 16.76
CA PHE A 207 -2.13 -3.98 16.04
C PHE A 207 -1.68 -5.33 16.61
N TYR A 208 -0.38 -5.45 16.95
CA TYR A 208 0.16 -6.67 17.54
C TYR A 208 -0.47 -6.99 18.90
N ASP A 209 -0.70 -5.98 19.73
CA ASP A 209 -1.23 -6.14 21.09
C ASP A 209 -2.72 -6.51 21.10
N HIS A 210 -3.44 -6.28 20.00
CA HIS A 210 -4.82 -6.70 19.87
C HIS A 210 -4.90 -8.22 19.68
N THR A 211 -5.54 -8.90 20.62
CA THR A 211 -5.56 -10.38 20.74
C THR A 211 -5.95 -11.08 19.45
N ASP A 212 -6.89 -10.49 18.71
CA ASP A 212 -7.52 -11.13 17.56
C ASP A 212 -6.84 -10.79 16.23
N PHE A 213 -5.97 -9.77 16.19
CA PHE A 213 -5.42 -9.28 14.93
C PHE A 213 -4.51 -10.32 14.27
N LEU A 214 -3.46 -10.76 14.96
CA LEU A 214 -2.52 -11.73 14.40
C LEU A 214 -3.19 -13.09 14.07
N PRO A 215 -4.05 -13.67 14.92
CA PRO A 215 -4.84 -14.86 14.55
C PRO A 215 -5.68 -14.66 13.29
N THR A 216 -6.33 -13.51 13.14
CA THR A 216 -7.13 -13.17 11.95
C THR A 216 -6.28 -13.15 10.69
N ILE A 217 -5.07 -12.57 10.75
CA ILE A 217 -4.13 -12.55 9.62
C ILE A 217 -3.66 -13.96 9.24
N ILE A 218 -3.41 -14.82 10.23
CA ILE A 218 -3.02 -16.22 10.00
C ILE A 218 -4.16 -16.98 9.33
N ASP A 219 -5.40 -16.85 9.81
CA ASP A 219 -6.57 -17.52 9.22
C ASP A 219 -6.89 -17.01 7.80
N LEU A 220 -6.69 -15.71 7.54
CA LEU A 220 -6.77 -15.18 6.18
C LEU A 220 -5.81 -15.91 5.24
N TYR A 221 -4.57 -16.11 5.67
CA TYR A 221 -3.53 -16.76 4.86
C TYR A 221 -3.77 -18.27 4.68
N ASP A 222 -4.05 -18.97 5.78
CA ASP A 222 -4.13 -20.44 5.82
C ASP A 222 -5.50 -20.98 5.37
N THR A 223 -6.59 -20.23 5.56
CA THR A 223 -7.97 -20.69 5.30
C THR A 223 -8.65 -19.91 4.19
N THR A 224 -8.69 -18.57 4.31
CA THR A 224 -9.55 -17.73 3.45
C THR A 224 -8.99 -17.61 2.04
N LEU A 225 -7.69 -17.34 1.88
CA LEU A 225 -7.07 -17.26 0.56
C LEU A 225 -7.16 -18.57 -0.24
N PRO A 226 -6.95 -19.76 0.36
CA PRO A 226 -7.28 -21.02 -0.30
C PRO A 226 -8.76 -21.15 -0.69
N GLY A 227 -9.70 -20.75 0.18
CA GLY A 227 -11.13 -20.74 -0.16
C GLY A 227 -11.46 -19.87 -1.37
N ILE A 228 -10.90 -18.66 -1.43
CA ILE A 228 -11.01 -17.76 -2.59
C ILE A 228 -10.43 -18.41 -3.85
N TYR A 229 -9.27 -19.06 -3.73
CA TYR A 229 -8.63 -19.75 -4.84
C TYR A 229 -9.48 -20.91 -5.38
N ASP A 230 -10.09 -21.70 -4.50
CA ASP A 230 -10.99 -22.79 -4.84
C ASP A 230 -12.21 -22.28 -5.65
N VAL A 231 -12.82 -21.17 -5.22
CA VAL A 231 -13.96 -20.55 -5.90
C VAL A 231 -13.57 -20.09 -7.31
N LEU A 232 -12.42 -19.42 -7.47
CA LEU A 232 -11.92 -18.98 -8.79
C LEU A 232 -11.45 -20.13 -9.69
N GLY A 233 -11.01 -21.25 -9.11
CA GLY A 233 -10.60 -22.44 -9.86
C GLY A 233 -11.79 -23.25 -10.39
N ALA A 234 -12.94 -23.17 -9.71
CA ALA A 234 -14.18 -23.87 -10.09
C ALA A 234 -14.94 -23.19 -11.25
N GLU A 235 -14.70 -21.90 -11.51
CA GLU A 235 -15.29 -21.20 -12.65
C GLU A 235 -14.63 -21.64 -13.96
N LYS A 236 -15.44 -22.22 -14.86
CA LYS A 236 -15.02 -22.68 -16.20
C LYS A 236 -14.48 -21.50 -17.01
N GLY A 237 -13.17 -21.37 -17.03
CA GLY A 237 -12.51 -20.19 -17.60
C GLY A 237 -11.21 -19.82 -16.87
N GLY A 238 -10.85 -20.54 -15.80
CA GLY A 238 -9.52 -20.52 -15.20
C GLY A 238 -9.12 -19.12 -14.77
N GLY A 239 -9.45 -18.73 -13.54
CA GLY A 239 -9.19 -17.39 -12.99
C GLY A 239 -7.94 -16.76 -13.60
N SER A 240 -8.15 -15.67 -14.35
CA SER A 240 -7.15 -15.00 -15.17
C SER A 240 -5.81 -14.91 -14.44
N LEU A 241 -4.69 -14.98 -15.17
CA LEU A 241 -3.34 -14.78 -14.64
C LEU A 241 -3.25 -13.57 -13.68
N THR A 242 -4.06 -12.54 -13.92
CA THR A 242 -4.23 -11.38 -13.05
C THR A 242 -4.78 -11.72 -11.66
N HIS A 243 -5.80 -12.57 -11.52
CA HIS A 243 -6.39 -12.93 -10.22
C HIS A 243 -5.42 -13.77 -9.37
N ARG A 244 -4.71 -14.72 -10.00
CA ARG A 244 -3.67 -15.52 -9.32
C ARG A 244 -2.51 -14.64 -8.86
N SER A 245 -2.10 -13.69 -9.70
CA SER A 245 -1.09 -12.69 -9.34
C SER A 245 -1.53 -11.85 -8.14
N LYS A 246 -2.78 -11.36 -8.13
CA LYS A 246 -3.34 -10.59 -7.00
C LYS A 246 -3.33 -11.41 -5.70
N ILE A 247 -3.78 -12.67 -5.71
CA ILE A 247 -3.73 -13.56 -4.54
C ILE A 247 -2.28 -13.75 -4.06
N GLY A 248 -1.34 -13.95 -5.00
CA GLY A 248 0.09 -14.00 -4.69
C GLY A 248 0.57 -12.72 -4.00
N GLY A 249 0.15 -11.56 -4.50
CA GLY A 249 0.41 -10.25 -3.91
C GLY A 249 -0.12 -10.14 -2.48
N VAL A 250 -1.36 -10.58 -2.22
CA VAL A 250 -1.94 -10.62 -0.87
C VAL A 250 -1.07 -11.49 0.04
N LYS A 251 -0.70 -12.71 -0.39
CA LYS A 251 0.15 -13.61 0.41
C LYS A 251 1.48 -12.98 0.80
N VAL A 252 2.16 -12.34 -0.15
CA VAL A 252 3.44 -11.67 0.11
C VAL A 252 3.25 -10.53 1.11
N ALA A 253 2.24 -9.68 0.91
CA ALA A 253 1.95 -8.57 1.79
C ALA A 253 1.60 -9.04 3.21
N LEU A 254 0.77 -10.07 3.37
CA LEU A 254 0.44 -10.63 4.69
C LEU A 254 1.66 -11.18 5.42
N VAL A 255 2.55 -11.91 4.72
CA VAL A 255 3.78 -12.44 5.33
C VAL A 255 4.72 -11.32 5.75
N SER A 256 4.91 -10.32 4.89
CA SER A 256 5.72 -9.14 5.21
C SER A 256 5.15 -8.38 6.42
N MET A 257 3.83 -8.14 6.43
CA MET A 257 3.11 -7.51 7.53
C MET A 257 3.29 -8.29 8.85
N MET A 258 3.15 -9.62 8.83
CA MET A 258 3.40 -10.47 9.99
C MET A 258 4.85 -10.34 10.51
N ASN A 259 5.84 -10.26 9.62
CA ASN A 259 7.22 -10.03 10.03
C ASN A 259 7.38 -8.68 10.73
N HIS A 260 6.78 -7.61 10.21
CA HIS A 260 6.82 -6.29 10.86
C HIS A 260 6.15 -6.28 12.24
N LEU A 261 5.02 -6.98 12.40
CA LEU A 261 4.38 -7.16 13.71
C LEU A 261 5.27 -7.91 14.70
N LEU A 262 5.94 -8.98 14.25
CA LEU A 262 6.87 -9.74 15.07
C LEU A 262 8.14 -8.95 15.42
N ASP A 263 8.64 -8.14 14.49
CA ASP A 263 9.79 -7.25 14.72
C ASP A 263 9.43 -6.11 15.68
N ALA A 264 8.21 -5.56 15.62
CA ALA A 264 7.74 -4.57 16.60
C ALA A 264 7.74 -5.16 18.02
N ARG A 265 7.29 -6.42 18.17
CA ARG A 265 7.42 -7.17 19.43
C ARG A 265 8.89 -7.40 19.81
N GLY A 266 9.74 -7.78 18.84
CA GLY A 266 11.17 -8.01 19.03
C GLY A 266 11.96 -6.75 19.38
N GLY A 267 11.49 -5.57 18.97
CA GLY A 267 12.02 -4.27 19.36
C GLY A 267 11.59 -3.85 20.77
N ALA A 268 10.36 -4.17 21.17
CA ALA A 268 9.91 -4.05 22.56
C ALA A 268 10.66 -5.03 23.50
N LEU A 269 10.87 -6.27 23.02
CA LEU A 269 11.70 -7.30 23.63
C LEU A 269 13.20 -7.17 23.28
N GLY A 270 13.62 -6.09 22.62
CA GLY A 270 15.04 -5.75 22.48
C GLY A 270 15.68 -5.39 23.81
N ARG A 271 14.85 -5.28 24.86
CA ARG A 271 15.22 -5.28 26.29
C ARG A 271 15.20 -6.65 26.96
N GLU A 272 14.65 -7.72 26.36
CA GLU A 272 14.71 -9.10 26.88
C GLU A 272 14.79 -10.18 25.78
N ARG A 273 15.91 -10.90 25.77
CA ARG A 273 16.41 -11.86 24.77
C ARG A 273 15.36 -12.82 24.16
N GLY A 274 15.39 -12.87 22.83
CA GLY A 274 15.49 -14.13 22.05
C GLY A 274 14.19 -14.76 21.54
N PHE A 275 14.00 -14.83 20.22
CA PHE A 275 13.14 -15.86 19.61
C PHE A 275 13.50 -16.12 18.12
N THR A 276 14.09 -17.28 17.82
CA THR A 276 14.69 -17.64 16.51
C THR A 276 13.90 -18.66 15.69
N ARG A 277 12.69 -19.06 16.11
CA ARG A 277 11.96 -20.18 15.47
C ARG A 277 10.86 -19.77 14.47
N ASN A 278 10.08 -18.72 14.77
CA ASN A 278 9.04 -18.22 13.84
C ASN A 278 9.64 -17.41 12.68
N ARG A 279 10.73 -16.67 12.94
CA ARG A 279 11.52 -15.96 11.93
C ARG A 279 12.03 -16.89 10.82
N ARG A 280 12.48 -18.11 11.17
CA ARG A 280 12.94 -19.09 10.16
C ARG A 280 11.80 -19.58 9.27
N ARG A 281 10.60 -19.80 9.81
CA ARG A 281 9.45 -20.25 9.01
C ARG A 281 8.90 -19.17 8.09
N ALA A 282 8.88 -17.92 8.54
CA ALA A 282 8.42 -16.79 7.71
C ALA A 282 9.44 -16.42 6.61
N VAL A 283 10.74 -16.42 6.91
CA VAL A 283 11.81 -16.21 5.91
C VAL A 283 11.84 -17.33 4.88
N GLN A 284 11.72 -18.58 5.31
CA GLN A 284 11.73 -19.72 4.37
C GLN A 284 10.50 -19.73 3.45
N ARG A 285 9.33 -19.27 3.93
CA ARG A 285 8.15 -19.08 3.09
C ARG A 285 8.28 -17.88 2.14
N TYR A 286 9.00 -16.83 2.54
CA TYR A 286 9.30 -15.67 1.68
C TYR A 286 10.22 -16.08 0.52
N ASP A 287 11.29 -16.81 0.80
CA ASP A 287 12.22 -17.31 -0.22
C ASP A 287 11.52 -18.24 -1.22
N ASP A 288 10.64 -19.14 -0.74
CA ASP A 288 9.88 -20.03 -1.63
C ASP A 288 8.92 -19.27 -2.56
N VAL A 289 8.35 -18.15 -2.11
CA VAL A 289 7.43 -17.33 -2.93
C VAL A 289 8.19 -16.42 -3.90
N VAL A 290 9.32 -15.85 -3.50
CA VAL A 290 10.19 -15.03 -4.37
C VAL A 290 10.83 -15.89 -5.46
N VAL A 291 11.32 -17.09 -5.13
CA VAL A 291 11.90 -18.01 -6.12
C VAL A 291 10.86 -18.45 -7.14
N ARG A 292 9.62 -18.76 -6.71
CA ARG A 292 8.53 -19.11 -7.64
C ARG A 292 8.08 -17.96 -8.53
N SER A 293 8.03 -16.74 -8.00
CA SER A 293 7.62 -15.55 -8.79
C SER A 293 8.70 -15.10 -9.78
N VAL A 294 9.98 -15.29 -9.46
CA VAL A 294 11.11 -15.06 -10.40
C VAL A 294 11.16 -16.15 -11.49
N GLN A 295 10.91 -17.43 -11.15
CA GLN A 295 10.85 -18.51 -12.16
C GLN A 295 9.68 -18.33 -13.14
N LEU A 296 8.54 -17.82 -12.69
CA LEU A 296 7.41 -17.53 -13.57
C LEU A 296 7.69 -16.37 -14.54
N ARG A 297 8.45 -15.34 -14.12
CA ARG A 297 8.89 -14.26 -15.03
C ARG A 297 10.05 -14.66 -15.95
N GLY A 298 10.94 -15.55 -15.52
CA GLY A 298 12.06 -16.04 -16.35
C GLY A 298 11.65 -17.07 -17.41
N GLY A 299 10.55 -17.80 -17.19
CA GLY A 299 10.05 -18.83 -18.12
C GLY A 299 9.37 -18.28 -19.39
N GLU A 300 8.86 -17.04 -19.35
CA GLU A 300 8.22 -16.39 -20.50
C GLU A 300 9.23 -15.81 -21.50
N SER A 301 10.46 -15.51 -21.08
CA SER A 301 11.49 -14.96 -21.96
C SER A 301 12.25 -16.01 -22.80
N LEU A 302 12.06 -17.31 -22.54
CA LEU A 302 12.78 -18.41 -23.22
C LEU A 302 11.91 -19.25 -24.17
N ARG A 303 10.63 -18.89 -24.37
CA ARG A 303 9.70 -19.65 -25.23
C ARG A 303 9.39 -19.02 -26.60
N HIS A 304 10.02 -17.91 -26.96
CA HIS A 304 9.82 -17.25 -28.27
C HIS A 304 11.04 -17.23 -29.21
N GLY A 305 12.04 -18.08 -28.98
CA GLY A 305 13.27 -18.11 -29.81
C GLY A 305 13.67 -19.50 -30.29
N ALA A 306 12.75 -20.29 -30.86
CA ALA A 306 13.12 -21.53 -31.55
C ALA A 306 12.01 -22.03 -32.49
N ALA A 307 11.83 -21.39 -33.64
CA ALA A 307 11.24 -22.03 -34.83
C ALA A 307 11.48 -21.14 -36.07
N GLY A 308 12.17 -21.69 -37.07
CA GLY A 308 12.16 -21.15 -38.43
C GLY A 308 13.52 -20.96 -39.09
N ASP A 309 14.32 -22.02 -39.18
CA ASP A 309 15.36 -22.12 -40.21
C ASP A 309 14.80 -23.00 -41.34
N GLY A 310 14.89 -22.57 -42.60
CA GLY A 310 14.57 -23.41 -43.75
C GLY A 310 13.89 -22.75 -44.95
N SER A 311 14.74 -22.40 -45.93
CA SER A 311 14.59 -22.66 -47.38
C SER A 311 14.28 -21.51 -48.36
N GLY A 312 15.24 -21.35 -49.28
CA GLY A 312 15.09 -20.98 -50.69
C GLY A 312 15.26 -19.49 -50.98
N GLY A 313 16.14 -19.01 -51.86
CA GLY A 313 16.87 -19.62 -52.96
C GLY A 313 17.02 -18.53 -54.03
N ARG A 314 18.18 -18.47 -54.69
CA ARG A 314 18.55 -17.48 -55.72
C ARG A 314 17.59 -17.42 -56.93
N VAL A 315 17.67 -16.25 -57.58
CA VAL A 315 17.13 -15.78 -58.88
C VAL A 315 15.73 -15.19 -58.82
#